data_AF-A0A6A6S374-F1
#
_entry.id   AF-A0A6A6S374-F1
#
_cell.length_a   1.000
_cell.length_b   1.000
_cell.length_c   1.000
_cell.angle_alpha   90.00
_cell.angle_beta   90.00
_cell.angle_gamma   90.00
#
_symmetry.space_group_name_H-M   'P 1'
#
loop_
_entity.id
_entity.type
_entity.pdbx_description
1 polymer ?
#
loop_
_entity_poly.entity_id
_entity_poly.type
_entity_poly.pdbx_seq_one_letter_code
_entity_poly.pdbx_strand_id
1 'polypeptide(L)'
;MRRGSVIQLTSTEANGPARKGSALPSLLRYVDRDLMHARAKHNRPPDEGATCLLCTRAHDGCLEGSTFLPLVPCGCWMHYRCFVNSTGLQRDHGCCPLCHLPLFEWEGVTVLMLLTRTGLTMQDGHLTPAGNYFDEYTNLSVYSDRTAYETDCAHIWNAIDRQFHVQLARESPFEDWSPNLTQCYYDVLLAVDQASLPRGEWLKWKTHTGFLLFGMLVAIKMRRYLVEVQGKIEGTMAWKDFEHGREVLARKISHEVWKAELDG
;
A
#
# COMPACT_ATOMS: atom_id res chain seq x y z
N MET A 1 -6.53 -21.72 -22.98
CA MET A 1 -7.30 -21.12 -24.08
C MET A 1 -6.93 -19.65 -24.21
N ARG A 2 -6.32 -19.24 -25.33
CA ARG A 2 -6.00 -17.83 -25.65
C ARG A 2 -7.25 -17.12 -26.15
N ARG A 3 -7.48 -15.87 -25.73
CA ARG A 3 -8.22 -14.86 -26.50
C ARG A 3 -7.52 -13.52 -26.31
N GLY A 4 -7.00 -12.97 -27.40
CA GLY A 4 -6.56 -11.57 -27.46
C GLY A 4 -7.75 -10.66 -27.74
N SER A 5 -7.55 -9.36 -27.53
CA SER A 5 -8.13 -8.35 -28.40
C SER A 5 -7.25 -7.11 -28.43
N VAL A 6 -7.09 -6.64 -29.65
CA VAL A 6 -6.45 -5.42 -30.13
C VAL A 6 -7.28 -4.22 -29.66
N ILE A 7 -6.63 -3.17 -29.17
CA ILE A 7 -7.21 -1.83 -29.12
C ILE A 7 -6.16 -0.83 -29.64
N GLN A 8 -6.35 -0.41 -30.89
CA GLN A 8 -5.80 0.84 -31.41
C GLN A 8 -6.59 2.00 -30.79
N LEU A 9 -5.89 3.02 -30.29
CA LEU A 9 -6.48 4.32 -30.01
C LEU A 9 -5.61 5.40 -30.64
N THR A 10 -6.12 5.99 -31.71
CA THR A 10 -5.71 7.29 -32.23
C THR A 10 -6.39 8.39 -31.43
N SER A 11 -5.63 9.32 -30.87
CA SER A 11 -5.96 10.76 -30.89
C SER A 11 -4.77 11.59 -30.43
N THR A 12 -4.72 12.78 -31.03
CA THR A 12 -3.62 13.72 -31.17
C THR A 12 -3.55 14.75 -30.05
N GLU A 13 -2.30 15.03 -29.65
CA GLU A 13 -1.72 16.34 -29.31
C GLU A 13 -2.17 17.10 -28.05
N ALA A 14 -1.35 16.95 -27.00
CA ALA A 14 -0.74 18.10 -26.31
C ALA A 14 0.75 17.77 -26.07
N ASN A 15 1.63 18.57 -26.67
CA ASN A 15 3.04 18.27 -26.92
C ASN A 15 3.96 18.43 -25.70
N GLY A 16 4.56 17.32 -25.28
CA GLY A 16 5.86 17.23 -24.64
C GLY A 16 6.46 15.85 -24.96
N PRO A 17 7.76 15.72 -25.27
CA PRO A 17 8.34 14.44 -25.68
C PRO A 17 8.24 13.43 -24.52
N ALA A 18 7.34 12.45 -24.66
CA ALA A 18 7.26 11.30 -23.78
C ALA A 18 8.59 10.54 -23.88
N ARG A 19 9.37 10.56 -22.79
CA ARG A 19 10.50 9.64 -22.62
C ARG A 19 9.97 8.21 -22.83
N LYS A 20 10.70 7.40 -23.60
CA LYS A 20 10.49 5.96 -23.78
C LYS A 20 10.06 5.34 -22.44
N GLY A 21 8.87 4.74 -22.41
CA GLY A 21 8.06 4.51 -21.22
C GLY A 21 8.75 3.74 -20.09
N SER A 22 9.38 4.48 -19.18
CA SER A 22 9.71 3.98 -17.85
C SER A 22 8.40 3.73 -17.10
N ALA A 23 8.24 2.54 -16.52
CA ALA A 23 7.11 2.25 -15.64
C ALA A 23 7.00 3.33 -14.55
N LEU A 24 5.78 3.76 -14.24
CA LEU A 24 5.53 4.73 -13.17
C LEU A 24 5.99 4.15 -11.82
N PRO A 25 6.54 4.95 -10.91
CA PRO A 25 6.93 4.49 -9.57
C PRO A 25 5.69 4.13 -8.75
N SER A 26 5.85 3.35 -7.67
CA SER A 26 4.80 3.23 -6.65
C SER A 26 4.60 4.57 -5.92
N LEU A 27 3.42 4.79 -5.33
CA LEU A 27 3.14 6.00 -4.56
C LEU A 27 4.17 6.25 -3.45
N LEU A 28 4.61 5.20 -2.74
CA LEU A 28 5.61 5.36 -1.67
C LEU A 28 6.96 5.82 -2.21
N ARG A 29 7.42 5.24 -3.32
CA ARG A 29 8.65 5.71 -3.97
C ARG A 29 8.50 7.16 -4.42
N TYR A 30 7.38 7.50 -5.04
CA TYR A 30 7.14 8.87 -5.46
C TYR A 30 7.21 9.86 -4.29
N VAL A 31 6.53 9.55 -3.19
CA VAL A 31 6.44 10.42 -2.03
C VAL A 31 7.73 10.50 -1.24
N ASP A 32 8.31 9.35 -0.90
CA ASP A 32 9.44 9.30 0.03
C ASP A 32 10.76 9.63 -0.67
N ARG A 33 10.87 9.36 -1.97
CA ARG A 33 12.09 9.63 -2.75
C ARG A 33 11.91 10.86 -3.64
N ASP A 34 11.00 10.82 -4.60
CA ASP A 34 10.97 11.81 -5.69
C ASP A 34 10.56 13.20 -5.17
N LEU A 35 9.53 13.29 -4.33
CA LEU A 35 9.14 14.56 -3.70
C LEU A 35 10.16 15.06 -2.68
N MET A 36 10.88 14.15 -2.01
CA MET A 36 11.87 14.52 -0.99
C MET A 36 13.22 14.92 -1.59
N HIS A 37 13.55 14.52 -2.82
CA HIS A 37 14.76 14.97 -3.52
C HIS A 37 14.80 16.50 -3.67
N ALA A 38 13.65 17.13 -3.86
CA ALA A 38 13.54 18.58 -3.99
C ALA A 38 13.36 19.31 -2.64
N ARG A 39 13.87 18.77 -1.53
CA ARG A 39 13.69 19.34 -0.18
C ARG A 39 14.09 20.81 -0.06
N ALA A 40 15.11 21.25 -0.78
CA ALA A 40 15.53 22.65 -0.80
C ALA A 40 14.46 23.63 -1.33
N LYS A 41 13.48 23.12 -2.09
CA LYS A 41 12.35 23.88 -2.64
C LYS A 41 11.11 23.84 -1.74
N HIS A 42 11.06 22.95 -0.75
CA HIS A 42 9.88 22.85 0.12
C HIS A 42 9.63 24.17 0.84
N ASN A 43 8.35 24.56 0.92
CA ASN A 43 7.87 25.83 1.47
C ASN A 43 8.46 27.09 0.81
N ARG A 44 8.98 26.97 -0.41
CA ARG A 44 9.54 28.10 -1.20
C ARG A 44 8.95 28.12 -2.60
N PRO A 45 7.63 28.35 -2.74
CA PRO A 45 7.02 28.48 -4.05
C PRO A 45 7.63 29.66 -4.83
N PRO A 46 7.56 29.65 -6.18
CA PRO A 46 8.07 30.74 -7.01
C PRO A 46 7.38 32.10 -6.73
N ASP A 47 6.15 32.05 -6.25
CA ASP A 47 5.35 33.21 -5.86
C ASP A 47 5.02 33.12 -4.36
N GLU A 48 5.34 34.16 -3.60
CA GLU A 48 5.04 34.25 -2.16
C GLU A 48 3.52 34.21 -1.90
N GLY A 49 2.71 34.68 -2.87
CA GLY A 49 1.25 34.61 -2.85
C GLY A 49 0.68 33.22 -3.20
N ALA A 50 1.51 32.21 -3.42
CA ALA A 50 1.04 30.89 -3.84
C ALA A 50 0.08 30.27 -2.81
N THR A 51 -1.05 29.77 -3.32
CA THR A 51 -2.06 29.07 -2.55
C THR A 51 -2.17 27.62 -3.02
N CYS A 52 -2.54 26.73 -2.11
CA CYS A 52 -2.88 25.36 -2.48
C CYS A 52 -4.25 25.34 -3.15
N LEU A 53 -4.32 24.90 -4.40
CA LEU A 53 -5.58 24.86 -5.14
C LEU A 53 -6.59 23.82 -4.62
N LEU A 54 -6.18 22.89 -3.74
CA LEU A 54 -7.09 21.93 -3.12
C LEU A 54 -7.76 22.46 -1.84
N CYS A 55 -7.02 23.17 -0.98
CA CYS A 55 -7.55 23.68 0.29
C CYS A 55 -7.70 25.20 0.35
N THR A 56 -7.35 25.89 -0.74
CA THR A 56 -7.38 27.35 -0.95
C THR A 56 -6.57 28.20 0.03
N ARG A 57 -5.78 27.57 0.89
CA ARG A 57 -4.92 28.23 1.88
C ARG A 57 -3.57 28.63 1.28
N ALA A 58 -2.97 29.67 1.83
CA ALA A 58 -1.60 30.06 1.55
C ALA A 58 -0.61 28.91 1.82
N HIS A 59 0.55 28.96 1.16
CA HIS A 59 1.57 27.91 1.27
C HIS A 59 2.02 27.63 2.72
N ASP A 60 2.03 28.64 3.58
CA ASP A 60 2.38 28.57 5.01
C ASP A 60 1.18 28.43 5.96
N GLY A 61 -0.06 28.52 5.44
CA GLY A 61 -1.30 28.58 6.24
C GLY A 61 -2.01 27.25 6.51
N CYS A 62 -1.32 26.10 6.39
CA CYS A 62 -1.93 24.80 6.61
C CYS A 62 -2.15 24.52 8.11
N LEU A 63 -3.38 24.16 8.53
CA LEU A 63 -3.75 23.96 9.95
C LEU A 63 -2.86 22.95 10.68
N GLU A 64 -2.37 21.95 9.97
CA GLU A 64 -1.66 20.80 10.55
C GLU A 64 -0.15 20.83 10.21
N GLY A 65 0.38 22.01 9.85
CA GLY A 65 1.81 22.17 9.55
C GLY A 65 2.29 21.37 8.34
N SER A 66 1.42 21.14 7.35
CA SER A 66 1.81 20.40 6.14
C SER A 66 2.85 21.17 5.33
N THR A 67 3.92 20.49 4.94
CA THR A 67 4.88 20.98 3.95
C THR A 67 4.18 21.31 2.64
N PHE A 68 4.45 22.49 2.06
CA PHE A 68 4.07 22.88 0.71
C PHE A 68 5.19 22.50 -0.25
N LEU A 69 4.90 21.67 -1.25
CA LEU A 69 5.94 21.09 -2.10
C LEU A 69 5.56 21.14 -3.59
N PRO A 70 6.56 21.19 -4.48
CA PRO A 70 6.33 21.00 -5.91
C PRO A 70 6.16 19.51 -6.21
N LEU A 71 5.10 19.16 -6.91
CA LEU A 71 4.95 17.84 -7.51
C LEU A 71 5.88 17.72 -8.71
N VAL A 72 6.53 16.57 -8.85
CA VAL A 72 7.45 16.28 -9.95
C VAL A 72 6.79 15.25 -10.87
N PRO A 73 6.89 15.36 -12.20
CA PRO A 73 7.59 16.39 -12.95
C PRO A 73 6.72 17.61 -13.32
N CYS A 74 5.42 17.63 -13.00
CA CYS A 74 4.52 18.69 -13.49
C CYS A 74 4.80 20.09 -12.92
N GLY A 75 5.46 20.20 -11.77
CA GLY A 75 5.78 21.48 -11.13
C GLY A 75 4.59 22.14 -10.41
N CYS A 76 3.42 21.51 -10.38
CA CYS A 76 2.27 22.00 -9.61
C CYS A 76 2.58 21.98 -8.11
N TRP A 77 2.20 23.02 -7.37
CA TRP A 77 2.46 23.12 -5.93
C TRP A 77 1.22 22.80 -5.10
N MET A 78 1.41 22.05 -4.01
CA MET A 78 0.34 21.79 -3.03
C MET A 78 0.88 21.40 -1.67
N HIS A 79 0.02 21.46 -0.64
CA HIS A 79 0.31 20.88 0.66
C HIS A 79 0.40 19.36 0.54
N TYR A 80 1.47 18.78 1.09
CA TYR A 80 1.68 17.34 1.15
C TYR A 80 0.45 16.56 1.64
N ARG A 81 -0.17 17.00 2.74
CA ARG A 81 -1.38 16.35 3.26
C ARG A 81 -2.57 16.44 2.30
N CYS A 82 -2.71 17.55 1.57
CA CYS A 82 -3.74 17.68 0.52
C CYS A 82 -3.45 16.74 -0.66
N PHE A 83 -2.18 16.59 -1.06
CA PHE A 83 -1.77 15.61 -2.05
C PHE A 83 -2.16 14.19 -1.60
N VAL A 84 -1.72 13.76 -0.42
CA VAL A 84 -2.04 12.43 0.13
C VAL A 84 -3.55 12.21 0.20
N ASN A 85 -4.30 13.17 0.76
CA ASN A 85 -5.75 13.07 0.84
C ASN A 85 -6.40 12.93 -0.55
N SER A 86 -5.91 13.68 -1.55
CA SER A 86 -6.43 13.59 -2.92
C SER A 86 -6.20 12.21 -3.55
N THR A 87 -5.08 11.54 -3.24
CA THR A 87 -4.81 10.18 -3.74
C THR A 87 -5.81 9.13 -3.23
N GLY A 88 -6.46 9.39 -2.09
CA GLY A 88 -7.52 8.54 -1.54
C GLY A 88 -8.95 8.93 -1.96
N LEU A 89 -9.14 10.04 -2.69
CA LEU A 89 -10.46 10.62 -3.01
C LEU A 89 -10.83 10.58 -4.50
N GLN A 90 -9.87 10.75 -5.40
CA GLN A 90 -10.15 11.02 -6.82
C GLN A 90 -10.22 9.76 -7.67
N ARG A 91 -11.10 9.74 -8.69
CA ARG A 91 -11.23 8.65 -9.68
C ARG A 91 -9.98 8.44 -10.54
N ASP A 92 -9.24 9.52 -10.84
CA ASP A 92 -7.99 9.48 -11.62
C ASP A 92 -6.79 9.26 -10.70
N HIS A 93 -6.88 8.12 -10.02
CA HIS A 93 -5.88 7.54 -9.17
C HIS A 93 -4.49 7.54 -9.84
N GLY A 94 -3.47 8.15 -9.22
CA GLY A 94 -2.09 8.15 -9.74
C GLY A 94 -1.65 9.41 -10.47
N CYS A 95 -2.54 10.39 -10.66
CA CYS A 95 -2.25 11.61 -11.39
C CYS A 95 -2.12 12.84 -10.48
N CYS A 96 -1.56 13.91 -11.03
CA CYS A 96 -1.62 15.23 -10.42
C CYS A 96 -3.09 15.71 -10.38
N PRO A 97 -3.64 16.10 -9.21
CA PRO A 97 -5.05 16.49 -9.11
C PRO A 97 -5.36 17.85 -9.76
N LEU A 98 -4.35 18.54 -10.33
CA LEU A 98 -4.48 19.87 -10.92
C LEU A 98 -4.30 19.87 -12.45
N CYS A 99 -3.31 19.12 -12.94
CA CYS A 99 -3.02 19.04 -14.38
C CYS A 99 -3.20 17.65 -14.98
N HIS A 100 -3.63 16.67 -14.17
CA HIS A 100 -3.88 15.27 -14.57
C HIS A 100 -2.67 14.52 -15.14
N LEU A 101 -1.45 15.07 -15.02
CA LEU A 101 -0.24 14.37 -15.42
C LEU A 101 -0.06 13.11 -14.54
N PRO A 102 0.17 11.92 -15.12
CA PRO A 102 0.49 10.72 -14.35
C PRO A 102 1.79 10.89 -13.55
N LEU A 103 1.76 10.54 -12.27
CA LEU A 103 2.88 10.72 -11.34
C LEU A 103 3.40 9.38 -10.80
N PHE A 104 2.50 8.43 -10.53
CA PHE A 104 2.80 7.13 -9.94
C PHE A 104 1.75 6.08 -10.33
N GLU A 105 2.08 4.81 -10.21
CA GLU A 105 1.12 3.71 -10.29
C GLU A 105 0.33 3.68 -8.98
N TRP A 106 -0.98 3.86 -9.07
CA TRP A 106 -1.83 3.83 -7.88
C TRP A 106 -2.13 2.39 -7.45
N GLU A 107 -1.95 2.15 -6.16
CA GLU A 107 -2.19 0.86 -5.52
C GLU A 107 -2.79 1.09 -4.14
N GLY A 108 -3.91 0.45 -3.84
CA GLY A 108 -4.62 0.65 -2.59
C GLY A 108 -3.73 0.47 -1.35
N VAL A 109 -2.87 -0.57 -1.34
CA VAL A 109 -2.01 -0.85 -0.17
C VAL A 109 -1.01 0.27 0.11
N THR A 110 -0.48 0.93 -0.92
CA THR A 110 0.45 2.06 -0.76
C THR A 110 -0.27 3.31 -0.26
N VAL A 111 -1.49 3.55 -0.74
CA VAL A 111 -2.32 4.69 -0.33
C VAL A 111 -2.79 4.49 1.10
N LEU A 112 -3.24 3.28 1.46
CA LEU A 112 -3.63 2.92 2.82
C LEU A 112 -2.49 3.16 3.81
N MET A 113 -1.28 2.71 3.47
CA MET A 113 -0.09 2.99 4.28
C MET A 113 0.14 4.49 4.46
N LEU A 114 0.03 5.25 3.37
CA LEU A 114 0.30 6.69 3.40
C LEU A 114 -0.74 7.49 4.20
N LEU A 115 -2.02 7.14 4.04
CA LEU A 115 -3.12 7.69 4.84
C LEU A 115 -2.90 7.39 6.32
N THR A 116 -2.58 6.14 6.65
CA THR A 116 -2.28 5.73 8.04
C THR A 116 -1.10 6.53 8.62
N ARG A 117 0.00 6.66 7.87
CA ARG A 117 1.19 7.42 8.30
C ARG A 117 0.90 8.90 8.52
N THR A 118 -0.05 9.46 7.79
CA THR A 118 -0.46 10.86 7.89
C THR A 118 -1.65 11.08 8.83
N GLY A 119 -2.20 10.03 9.44
CA GLY A 119 -3.41 10.14 10.27
C GLY A 119 -4.65 10.60 9.49
N LEU A 120 -4.66 10.40 8.17
CA LEU A 120 -5.82 10.65 7.32
C LEU A 120 -6.70 9.39 7.27
N THR A 121 -8.00 9.58 7.19
CA THR A 121 -8.95 8.47 7.15
C THR A 121 -9.08 7.88 5.76
N MET A 122 -9.19 6.55 5.70
CA MET A 122 -9.62 5.83 4.51
C MET A 122 -11.02 6.28 4.11
N GLN A 123 -11.23 6.54 2.83
CA GLN A 123 -12.56 6.83 2.30
C GLN A 123 -13.32 5.52 2.10
N ASP A 124 -14.58 5.51 2.51
CA ASP A 124 -15.44 4.33 2.40
C ASP A 124 -16.38 4.49 1.20
N GLY A 125 -15.96 3.98 0.04
CA GLY A 125 -16.80 3.91 -1.13
C GLY A 125 -17.85 2.82 -0.97
N HIS A 126 -19.13 3.17 -1.05
CA HIS A 126 -20.18 2.17 -1.14
C HIS A 126 -20.15 1.45 -2.47
N LEU A 127 -20.20 0.12 -2.42
CA LEU A 127 -20.30 -0.70 -3.62
C LEU A 127 -21.68 -0.49 -4.26
N THR A 128 -21.75 -0.67 -5.57
CA THR A 128 -23.05 -0.70 -6.24
C THR A 128 -23.86 -1.89 -5.71
N PRO A 129 -25.20 -1.86 -5.75
CA PRO A 129 -26.01 -3.00 -5.29
C PRO A 129 -25.62 -4.35 -5.93
N ALA A 130 -25.16 -4.33 -7.19
CA ALA A 130 -24.67 -5.52 -7.89
C ALA A 130 -23.28 -6.00 -7.43
N GLY A 131 -22.50 -5.11 -6.80
CA GLY A 131 -21.20 -5.43 -6.20
C GLY A 131 -21.30 -5.89 -4.74
N ASN A 132 -22.47 -5.80 -4.11
CA ASN A 132 -22.68 -6.32 -2.76
C ASN A 132 -22.64 -7.84 -2.77
N TYR A 133 -21.98 -8.45 -1.78
CA TYR A 133 -21.96 -9.90 -1.62
C TYR A 133 -21.90 -10.30 -0.15
N PHE A 134 -22.19 -11.57 0.12
CA PHE A 134 -22.01 -12.18 1.43
C PHE A 134 -20.80 -13.11 1.38
N ASP A 135 -19.83 -12.89 2.28
CA ASP A 135 -18.66 -13.74 2.39
C ASP A 135 -18.96 -14.91 3.33
N GLU A 136 -19.17 -16.10 2.75
CA GLU A 136 -19.54 -17.30 3.51
C GLU A 136 -18.47 -17.74 4.51
N TYR A 137 -17.20 -17.45 4.25
CA TYR A 137 -16.09 -17.89 5.09
C TYR A 137 -15.96 -17.07 6.38
N THR A 138 -16.14 -15.75 6.29
CA THR A 138 -16.10 -14.83 7.43
C THR A 138 -17.47 -14.54 8.00
N ASN A 139 -18.55 -14.94 7.31
CA ASN A 139 -19.93 -14.65 7.65
C ASN A 139 -20.21 -13.13 7.73
N LEU A 140 -19.60 -12.36 6.82
CA LEU A 140 -19.72 -10.90 6.75
C LEU A 140 -20.39 -10.45 5.45
N SER A 141 -21.27 -9.45 5.55
CA SER A 141 -21.80 -8.76 4.37
C SER A 141 -20.83 -7.69 3.90
N VAL A 142 -20.50 -7.70 2.61
CA VAL A 142 -19.62 -6.73 1.96
C VAL A 142 -20.44 -5.82 1.07
N TYR A 143 -20.44 -4.53 1.38
CA TYR A 143 -21.22 -3.50 0.68
C TYR A 143 -20.49 -2.16 0.56
N SER A 144 -19.22 -2.12 0.98
CA SER A 144 -18.37 -0.94 0.93
C SER A 144 -16.89 -1.34 0.90
N ASP A 145 -16.02 -0.39 0.54
CA ASP A 145 -14.57 -0.57 0.57
C ASP A 145 -14.06 -0.96 1.96
N ARG A 146 -14.63 -0.34 3.01
CA ARG A 146 -14.30 -0.66 4.40
C ARG A 146 -14.68 -2.08 4.76
N THR A 147 -15.91 -2.50 4.44
CA THR A 147 -16.35 -3.87 4.76
C THR A 147 -15.58 -4.91 3.94
N ALA A 148 -15.18 -4.60 2.70
CA ALA A 148 -14.29 -5.45 1.92
C ALA A 148 -12.90 -5.59 2.56
N TYR A 149 -12.31 -4.48 3.03
CA TYR A 149 -11.05 -4.46 3.77
C TYR A 149 -11.13 -5.27 5.07
N GLU A 150 -12.19 -5.08 5.86
CA GLU A 150 -12.41 -5.79 7.12
C GLU A 150 -12.58 -7.30 6.89
N THR A 151 -13.33 -7.70 5.86
CA THR A 151 -13.49 -9.09 5.44
C THR A 151 -12.16 -9.72 5.03
N ASP A 152 -11.36 -9.07 4.19
CA ASP A 152 -10.04 -9.59 3.80
C ASP A 152 -9.09 -9.69 5.01
N CYS A 153 -9.18 -8.75 5.94
CA CYS A 153 -8.45 -8.80 7.21
C CYS A 153 -8.85 -9.99 8.08
N ALA A 154 -10.14 -10.33 8.13
CA ALA A 154 -10.66 -11.48 8.86
C ALA A 154 -10.23 -12.80 8.20
N HIS A 155 -10.20 -12.86 6.86
CA HIS A 155 -9.63 -13.99 6.12
C HIS A 155 -8.17 -14.24 6.49
N ILE A 156 -7.33 -13.19 6.47
CA ILE A 156 -5.91 -13.30 6.86
C ILE A 156 -5.79 -13.82 8.30
N TRP A 157 -6.62 -13.31 9.22
CA TRP A 157 -6.62 -13.76 10.62
C TRP A 157 -6.96 -15.25 10.75
N ASN A 158 -8.03 -15.71 10.11
CA ASN A 158 -8.43 -17.11 10.15
C ASN A 158 -7.39 -18.03 9.48
N ALA A 159 -6.74 -17.55 8.41
CA ALA A 159 -5.64 -18.27 7.79
C ALA A 159 -4.45 -18.41 8.77
N ILE A 160 -4.08 -17.35 9.49
CA ILE A 160 -3.03 -17.40 10.52
C ILE A 160 -3.38 -18.44 11.59
N ASP A 161 -4.58 -18.36 12.16
CA ASP A 161 -5.02 -19.27 13.21
C ASP A 161 -4.95 -20.74 12.76
N ARG A 162 -5.52 -21.04 11.59
CA ARG A 162 -5.52 -22.39 11.02
C ARG A 162 -4.10 -22.91 10.76
N GLN A 163 -3.27 -22.12 10.07
CA GLN A 163 -1.93 -22.57 9.68
C GLN A 163 -1.00 -22.68 10.89
N PHE A 164 -1.16 -21.83 11.91
CA PHE A 164 -0.42 -21.96 13.15
C PHE A 164 -0.70 -23.29 13.85
N HIS A 165 -1.97 -23.69 13.96
CA HIS A 165 -2.33 -25.00 14.54
C HIS A 165 -1.82 -26.18 13.70
N VAL A 166 -1.80 -26.06 12.37
CA VAL A 166 -1.17 -27.07 11.50
C VAL A 166 0.32 -27.19 11.81
N GLN A 167 1.02 -26.08 12.04
CA GLN A 167 2.44 -26.08 12.37
C GLN A 167 2.74 -26.64 13.76
N LEU A 168 1.85 -26.45 14.74
CA LEU A 168 1.97 -27.08 16.05
C LEU A 168 1.88 -28.62 15.98
N ALA A 169 1.18 -29.17 14.99
CA ALA A 169 1.06 -30.60 14.79
C ALA A 169 2.24 -31.22 14.00
N ARG A 170 3.15 -30.38 13.48
CA ARG A 170 4.36 -30.83 12.74
C ARG A 170 5.53 -30.96 13.71
N GLU A 171 6.52 -31.76 13.32
CA GLU A 171 7.79 -31.84 14.03
C GLU A 171 8.48 -30.48 14.04
N SER A 172 8.93 -30.05 15.23
CA SER A 172 9.62 -28.78 15.40
C SER A 172 11.03 -28.85 14.81
N PRO A 173 11.47 -27.85 14.03
CA PRO A 173 12.86 -27.75 13.58
C PRO A 173 13.80 -27.12 14.62
N PHE A 174 13.31 -26.75 15.81
CA PHE A 174 14.05 -25.99 16.82
C PHE A 174 14.29 -26.79 18.10
N GLU A 175 15.39 -26.50 18.81
CA GLU A 175 15.76 -27.18 20.06
C GLU A 175 14.79 -26.93 21.21
N ASP A 176 14.13 -25.76 21.21
CA ASP A 176 13.13 -25.37 22.20
C ASP A 176 11.72 -25.90 21.88
N TRP A 177 11.60 -26.76 20.86
CA TRP A 177 10.36 -27.37 20.38
C TRP A 177 9.31 -26.37 19.87
N SER A 178 9.70 -25.12 19.56
CA SER A 178 8.80 -24.12 19.00
C SER A 178 8.39 -24.43 17.54
N PRO A 179 7.22 -24.01 17.06
CA PRO A 179 6.76 -24.30 15.69
C PRO A 179 7.55 -23.52 14.63
N ASN A 180 7.53 -23.97 13.37
CA ASN A 180 8.15 -23.22 12.27
C ASN A 180 7.28 -22.03 11.84
N LEU A 181 7.45 -20.87 12.49
CA LEU A 181 6.70 -19.66 12.18
C LEU A 181 7.03 -19.07 10.79
N THR A 182 8.24 -19.27 10.28
CA THR A 182 8.59 -18.84 8.92
C THR A 182 7.79 -19.63 7.88
N GLN A 183 7.71 -20.96 8.04
CA GLN A 183 6.87 -21.79 7.17
C GLN A 183 5.38 -21.45 7.37
N CYS A 184 4.94 -21.21 8.61
CA CYS A 184 3.58 -20.75 8.90
C CYS A 184 3.23 -19.49 8.11
N TYR A 185 4.12 -18.49 8.07
CA TYR A 185 3.92 -17.26 7.30
C TYR A 185 3.73 -17.53 5.81
N TYR A 186 4.57 -18.38 5.20
CA TYR A 186 4.42 -18.74 3.79
C TYR A 186 3.17 -19.57 3.51
N ASP A 187 2.79 -20.48 4.42
CA ASP A 187 1.55 -21.25 4.31
C ASP A 187 0.32 -20.33 4.41
N VAL A 188 0.37 -19.27 5.22
CA VAL A 188 -0.67 -18.23 5.28
C VAL A 188 -0.75 -17.46 3.95
N LEU A 189 0.37 -17.01 3.40
CA LEU A 189 0.37 -16.31 2.11
C LEU A 189 -0.21 -17.19 1.00
N LEU A 190 0.15 -18.47 0.97
CA LEU A 190 -0.39 -19.43 0.00
C LEU A 190 -1.90 -19.62 0.19
N ALA A 191 -2.39 -19.73 1.43
CA ALA A 191 -3.82 -19.87 1.69
C ALA A 191 -4.62 -18.62 1.28
N VAL A 192 -4.06 -17.43 1.51
CA VAL A 192 -4.64 -16.14 1.09
C VAL A 192 -4.70 -16.04 -0.44
N ASP A 193 -3.63 -16.43 -1.14
CA ASP A 193 -3.59 -16.46 -2.61
C ASP A 193 -4.59 -17.47 -3.19
N GLN A 194 -4.69 -18.67 -2.62
CA GLN A 194 -5.69 -19.69 -3.00
C GLN A 194 -7.13 -19.21 -2.81
N ALA A 195 -7.37 -18.32 -1.84
CA ALA A 195 -8.65 -17.65 -1.64
C ALA A 195 -8.89 -16.46 -2.58
N SER A 196 -7.98 -16.20 -3.53
CA SER A 196 -8.02 -15.08 -4.48
C SER A 196 -8.10 -13.71 -3.78
N LEU A 197 -7.32 -13.55 -2.71
CA LEU A 197 -7.24 -12.31 -1.93
C LEU A 197 -6.00 -11.48 -2.27
N PRO A 198 -6.05 -10.15 -2.06
CA PRO A 198 -7.17 -9.38 -1.54
C PRO A 198 -8.20 -9.03 -2.61
N ARG A 199 -9.45 -8.89 -2.17
CA ARG A 199 -10.57 -8.42 -2.99
C ARG A 199 -10.83 -6.93 -2.78
N GLY A 200 -10.60 -6.44 -1.56
CA GLY A 200 -10.77 -5.04 -1.19
C GLY A 200 -9.76 -4.15 -1.90
N GLU A 201 -10.25 -3.06 -2.50
CA GLU A 201 -9.43 -2.16 -3.31
C GLU A 201 -8.22 -1.62 -2.55
N TRP A 202 -8.40 -1.29 -1.27
CA TRP A 202 -7.38 -0.77 -0.37
C TRP A 202 -6.23 -1.71 -0.05
N LEU A 203 -6.37 -3.00 -0.36
CA LEU A 203 -5.28 -3.97 -0.17
C LEU A 203 -4.67 -4.41 -1.49
N LYS A 204 -5.28 -4.09 -2.64
CA LYS A 204 -4.74 -4.48 -3.94
C LYS A 204 -3.40 -3.81 -4.23
N TRP A 205 -2.62 -4.52 -5.04
CA TRP A 205 -1.33 -4.09 -5.57
C TRP A 205 -1.18 -4.51 -7.03
N LYS A 206 -0.19 -3.92 -7.67
CA LYS A 206 0.26 -4.18 -9.05
C LYS A 206 1.79 -4.19 -9.17
N THR A 207 2.48 -3.49 -8.27
CA THR A 207 3.93 -3.35 -8.24
C THR A 207 4.57 -4.34 -7.28
N HIS A 208 5.88 -4.54 -7.42
CA HIS A 208 6.65 -5.34 -6.46
C HIS A 208 6.62 -4.72 -5.05
N THR A 209 6.68 -3.38 -4.94
CA THR A 209 6.57 -2.69 -3.65
C THR A 209 5.24 -3.02 -2.98
N GLY A 210 4.12 -2.92 -3.70
CA GLY A 210 2.80 -3.25 -3.16
C GLY A 210 2.68 -4.70 -2.69
N PHE A 211 3.26 -5.66 -3.43
CA PHE A 211 3.35 -7.06 -3.00
C PHE A 211 4.12 -7.21 -1.67
N LEU A 212 5.29 -6.56 -1.53
CA LEU A 212 6.06 -6.60 -0.29
C LEU A 212 5.30 -5.98 0.89
N LEU A 213 4.58 -4.88 0.65
CA LEU A 213 3.74 -4.22 1.66
C LEU A 213 2.60 -5.11 2.13
N PHE A 214 1.95 -5.83 1.21
CA PHE A 214 0.92 -6.80 1.57
C PHE A 214 1.50 -7.94 2.42
N GLY A 215 2.66 -8.49 2.04
CA GLY A 215 3.37 -9.47 2.87
C GLY A 215 3.68 -8.92 4.27
N MET A 216 4.09 -7.65 4.37
CA MET A 216 4.34 -7.00 5.66
C MET A 216 3.05 -6.86 6.48
N LEU A 217 1.91 -6.55 5.86
CA LEU A 217 0.61 -6.53 6.53
C LEU A 217 0.27 -7.89 7.13
N VAL A 218 0.44 -8.97 6.36
CA VAL A 218 0.24 -10.35 6.85
C VAL A 218 1.16 -10.65 8.02
N ALA A 219 2.43 -10.26 7.93
CA ALA A 219 3.39 -10.46 9.02
C ALA A 219 3.04 -9.65 10.29
N ILE A 220 2.54 -8.41 10.13
CA ILE A 220 2.06 -7.60 11.27
C ILE A 220 0.85 -8.26 11.94
N LYS A 221 -0.11 -8.75 11.15
CA LYS A 221 -1.28 -9.47 11.67
C LYS A 221 -0.90 -10.76 12.38
N MET A 222 0.03 -11.52 11.79
CA MET A 222 0.55 -12.75 12.38
C MET A 222 1.27 -12.47 13.69
N ARG A 223 2.15 -11.46 13.73
CA ARG A 223 2.79 -11.02 14.97
C ARG A 223 1.75 -10.70 16.04
N ARG A 224 0.71 -9.92 15.69
CA ARG A 224 -0.36 -9.55 16.62
C ARG A 224 -1.09 -10.79 17.17
N TYR A 225 -1.48 -11.71 16.29
CA TYR A 225 -2.09 -12.99 16.69
C TYR A 225 -1.18 -13.77 17.65
N LEU A 226 0.11 -13.89 17.33
CA LEU A 226 1.08 -14.62 18.14
C LEU A 226 1.23 -14.02 19.56
N VAL A 227 1.27 -12.70 19.68
CA VAL A 227 1.38 -12.02 20.99
C VAL A 227 0.08 -12.08 21.77
N GLU A 228 -1.05 -11.79 21.13
CA GLU A 228 -2.35 -11.66 21.81
C GLU A 228 -3.00 -13.01 22.13
N VAL A 229 -2.82 -14.02 21.27
CA VAL A 229 -3.48 -15.33 21.38
C VAL A 229 -2.51 -16.42 21.87
N GLN A 230 -1.24 -16.36 21.45
CA GLN A 230 -0.24 -17.42 21.69
C GLN A 230 0.94 -16.93 22.54
N GLY A 231 0.67 -16.17 23.61
CA GLY A 231 1.68 -15.38 24.35
C GLY A 231 2.91 -16.13 24.88
N LYS A 232 2.93 -17.47 24.89
CA LYS A 232 4.14 -18.27 25.20
C LYS A 232 5.15 -18.33 24.05
N ILE A 233 4.79 -17.88 22.86
CA ILE A 233 5.66 -17.91 21.69
C ILE A 233 6.74 -16.83 21.76
N GLU A 234 6.48 -15.71 22.44
CA GLU A 234 7.46 -14.64 22.60
C GLU A 234 8.70 -15.14 23.34
N GLY A 235 9.88 -14.90 22.75
CA GLY A 235 11.17 -15.31 23.31
C GLY A 235 11.69 -16.68 22.84
N THR A 236 10.85 -17.48 22.18
CA THR A 236 11.26 -18.75 21.53
C THR A 236 12.21 -18.52 20.35
N MET A 237 12.90 -19.57 19.91
CA MET A 237 13.73 -19.55 18.69
C MET A 237 12.90 -19.21 17.46
N ALA A 238 11.73 -19.85 17.30
CA ALA A 238 10.82 -19.54 16.20
C ALA A 238 10.40 -18.07 16.14
N TRP A 239 10.14 -17.45 17.30
CA TRP A 239 9.79 -16.03 17.37
C TRP A 239 10.94 -15.14 16.90
N LYS A 240 12.17 -15.42 17.34
CA LYS A 240 13.36 -14.68 16.92
C LYS A 240 13.58 -14.77 15.41
N ASP A 241 13.44 -15.97 14.85
CA ASP A 241 13.56 -16.21 13.40
C ASP A 241 12.48 -15.47 12.61
N PHE A 242 11.24 -15.48 13.10
CA PHE A 242 10.13 -14.75 12.50
C PHE A 242 10.34 -13.23 12.52
N GLU A 243 10.72 -12.65 13.68
CA GLU A 243 11.02 -11.22 13.78
C GLU A 243 12.19 -10.83 12.88
N HIS A 244 13.23 -11.65 12.80
CA HIS A 244 14.34 -11.43 11.86
C HIS A 244 13.86 -11.41 10.40
N GLY A 245 13.01 -12.36 10.01
CA GLY A 245 12.39 -12.40 8.68
C GLY A 245 11.57 -11.14 8.37
N ARG A 246 10.83 -10.62 9.37
CA ARG A 246 10.09 -9.35 9.25
C ARG A 246 11.02 -8.16 9.04
N GLU A 247 12.14 -8.09 9.77
CA GLU A 247 13.13 -7.04 9.56
C GLU A 247 13.76 -7.11 8.16
N VAL A 248 14.06 -8.32 7.66
CA VAL A 248 14.53 -8.51 6.28
C VAL A 248 13.52 -7.97 5.28
N LEU A 249 12.22 -8.26 5.46
CA LEU A 249 11.16 -7.74 4.60
C LEU A 249 11.06 -6.21 4.67
N ALA A 250 11.16 -5.62 5.85
CA ALA A 250 11.18 -4.15 6.03
C ALA A 250 12.37 -3.51 5.29
N ARG A 251 13.54 -4.13 5.34
CA ARG A 251 14.73 -3.68 4.58
C ARG A 251 14.50 -3.78 3.07
N LYS A 252 13.87 -4.85 2.58
CA LYS A 252 13.51 -4.99 1.16
C LYS A 252 12.56 -3.88 0.71
N ILE A 253 11.51 -3.59 1.48
CA ILE A 253 10.58 -2.48 1.19
C ILE A 253 11.35 -1.16 1.10
N SER A 254 12.20 -0.88 2.09
CA SER A 254 13.02 0.35 2.11
C SER A 254 13.92 0.42 0.88
N HIS A 255 14.60 -0.67 0.54
CA HIS A 255 15.45 -0.76 -0.64
C HIS A 255 14.68 -0.50 -1.93
N GLU A 256 13.47 -1.05 -2.11
CA GLU A 256 12.63 -0.79 -3.29
C GLU A 256 12.19 0.67 -3.39
N VAL A 257 11.86 1.30 -2.26
CA VAL A 257 11.48 2.72 -2.20
C VAL A 257 12.66 3.63 -2.57
N TRP A 258 13.88 3.28 -2.16
CA TRP A 258 15.06 4.14 -2.29
C TRP A 258 15.99 3.85 -3.49
N LYS A 259 16.07 2.62 -4.01
CA LYS A 259 17.20 2.21 -4.88
C LYS A 259 17.03 2.47 -6.38
N ALA A 260 15.86 2.76 -6.90
CA ALA A 260 15.61 2.52 -8.31
C ALA A 260 16.12 3.59 -9.31
N GLU A 261 17.43 3.89 -9.32
CA GLU A 261 18.21 4.50 -10.42
C GLU A 261 19.70 4.07 -10.35
N LEU A 262 20.00 2.77 -10.32
CA LEU A 262 21.35 2.27 -10.67
C LEU A 262 21.37 1.29 -11.86
N ASP A 263 20.21 0.89 -12.39
CA ASP A 263 20.12 -0.10 -13.47
C ASP A 263 19.42 0.44 -14.75
N GLY A 264 19.53 1.76 -14.99
CA GLY A 264 18.98 2.43 -16.18
C GLY A 264 20.03 3.18 -16.97
#